data_AF-C4QVV3-F1
#
_entry.id   AF-C4QVV3-F1
#
_cell.length_a   1.000
_cell.length_b   1.000
_cell.length_c   1.000
_cell.angle_alpha   90.00
_cell.angle_beta   90.00
_cell.angle_gamma   90.00
#
_symmetry.space_group_name_H-M   'P 1'
#
loop_
_entity.id
_entity.type
_entity.pdbx_description
1 polymer ?
#
loop_
_entity_poly.entity_id
_entity_poly.type
_entity_poly.pdbx_seq_one_letter_code
_entity_poly.pdbx_strand_id
1 'polypeptide(L)'
;MSTSAFIKQLATHDKPTRDDALEKLGSFLKHSKVLPELQYQKLWKGLFYAMWHCDKPIPQQHLALQLGELYYNIPETKFIPFFRAFWVVITREWKDLDKWRVDKFLMLIRKILNKSLAKLKSEDYDRDLLEKYIQVLSEYPLHINDIIVPRTITYHLCDIYTDELEKVMFSGLPGFEEEEDYEEEDEVSAPIEKKTRDTDNSDDEASDTDPETSDEEDEGENTENESEEEPIKLSAEEETALWKTKMEIIHETPIDKLLSPFVSLKKDTSNKPLKLKIQEAVLADPRLGKWKVKSYRKPKPKPKPLQVLQKQLYEQIKYKKGKAVTGEDDDELKDEDEDDDDEVISESEADNSDEEEDEEWNGFGTI
;
A
#
# COMPACT_ATOMS: atom_id res chain seq x y z
N MET A 1 -33.71 -7.47 3.95
CA MET A 1 -32.81 -8.34 4.75
C MET A 1 -32.34 -7.57 5.97
N SER A 2 -32.15 -8.24 7.12
CA SER A 2 -31.53 -7.62 8.30
C SER A 2 -30.04 -7.40 8.05
N THR A 3 -29.46 -6.31 8.54
CA THR A 3 -28.01 -6.05 8.46
C THR A 3 -27.17 -7.22 8.99
N SER A 4 -27.70 -7.96 9.98
CA SER A 4 -27.05 -9.16 10.52
C SER A 4 -26.87 -10.30 9.52
N ALA A 5 -27.71 -10.40 8.48
CA ALA A 5 -27.58 -11.46 7.47
C ALA A 5 -26.37 -11.17 6.56
N PHE A 6 -26.27 -9.93 6.06
CA PHE A 6 -25.12 -9.48 5.27
C PHE A 6 -23.80 -9.71 5.98
N ILE A 7 -23.71 -9.35 7.27
CA ILE A 7 -22.46 -9.48 8.04
C ILE A 7 -22.00 -10.93 8.09
N LYS A 8 -22.93 -11.87 8.30
CA LYS A 8 -22.60 -13.30 8.35
C LYS A 8 -22.17 -13.81 6.98
N GLN A 9 -22.86 -13.43 5.92
CA GLN A 9 -22.57 -13.86 4.54
C GLN A 9 -21.23 -13.31 4.03
N LEU A 10 -20.90 -12.04 4.35
CA LEU A 10 -19.62 -11.43 3.95
C LEU A 10 -18.42 -12.06 4.67
N ALA A 11 -18.63 -12.61 5.87
CA ALA A 11 -17.58 -13.25 6.67
C ALA A 11 -17.49 -14.78 6.46
N THR A 12 -18.21 -15.35 5.49
CA THR A 12 -18.08 -16.79 5.19
C THR A 12 -16.83 -17.10 4.39
N HIS A 13 -16.29 -18.32 4.51
CA HIS A 13 -15.21 -18.80 3.64
C HIS A 13 -15.64 -19.07 2.19
N ASP A 14 -16.93 -19.29 1.95
CA ASP A 14 -17.49 -19.53 0.62
C ASP A 14 -17.50 -18.25 -0.24
N LYS A 15 -16.71 -18.24 -1.33
CA LYS A 15 -16.57 -17.08 -2.23
C LYS A 15 -17.90 -16.70 -2.91
N PRO A 16 -18.66 -17.62 -3.54
CA PRO A 16 -19.94 -17.28 -4.17
C PRO A 16 -20.93 -16.61 -3.20
N THR A 17 -21.02 -17.10 -1.95
CA THR A 17 -21.86 -16.47 -0.93
C THR A 17 -21.41 -15.04 -0.58
N ARG A 18 -20.10 -14.79 -0.51
CA ARG A 18 -19.58 -13.43 -0.24
C ARG A 18 -19.87 -12.47 -1.38
N ASP A 19 -19.65 -12.92 -2.61
CA ASP A 19 -19.81 -12.08 -3.81
C ASP A 19 -21.29 -11.69 -4.01
N ASP A 20 -22.21 -12.64 -3.89
CA ASP A 20 -23.66 -12.40 -3.91
C ASP A 20 -24.09 -11.44 -2.78
N ALA A 21 -23.51 -11.60 -1.59
CA ALA A 21 -23.80 -10.70 -0.47
C ALA A 21 -23.26 -9.28 -0.70
N LEU A 22 -22.11 -9.13 -1.36
CA LEU A 22 -21.51 -7.84 -1.69
C LEU A 22 -22.33 -7.09 -2.74
N GLU A 23 -22.76 -7.77 -3.80
CA GLU A 23 -23.65 -7.20 -4.82
C GLU A 23 -24.97 -6.72 -4.20
N LYS A 24 -25.60 -7.57 -3.40
CA LYS A 24 -26.83 -7.23 -2.66
C LYS A 24 -26.61 -6.09 -1.67
N LEU A 25 -25.43 -6.01 -1.05
CA LEU A 25 -25.08 -4.91 -0.15
C LEU A 25 -25.01 -3.58 -0.91
N GLY A 26 -24.42 -3.55 -2.11
CA GLY A 26 -24.37 -2.36 -2.95
C GLY A 26 -25.77 -1.81 -3.25
N SER A 27 -26.70 -2.69 -3.65
CA SER A 27 -28.11 -2.33 -3.85
C SER A 27 -28.79 -1.88 -2.55
N PHE A 28 -28.53 -2.57 -1.43
CA PHE A 28 -29.06 -2.19 -0.13
C PHE A 28 -28.57 -0.81 0.33
N LEU A 29 -27.28 -0.50 0.18
CA LEU A 29 -26.71 0.79 0.56
C LEU A 29 -27.30 1.94 -0.27
N LYS A 30 -27.64 1.71 -1.55
CA LYS A 30 -28.34 2.68 -2.39
C LYS A 30 -29.75 2.99 -1.86
N HIS A 31 -30.56 1.98 -1.57
CA HIS A 31 -31.99 2.15 -1.32
C HIS A 31 -32.41 2.22 0.16
N SER A 32 -31.56 1.76 1.10
CA SER A 32 -31.89 1.74 2.53
C SER A 32 -32.04 3.15 3.13
N LYS A 33 -32.60 3.26 4.33
CA LYS A 33 -32.50 4.50 5.12
C LYS A 33 -31.09 4.65 5.70
N VAL A 34 -30.72 5.87 6.09
CA VAL A 34 -29.49 6.10 6.86
C VAL A 34 -29.51 5.19 8.09
N LEU A 35 -28.43 4.44 8.28
CA LEU A 35 -28.31 3.49 9.38
C LEU A 35 -27.65 4.16 10.60
N PRO A 36 -27.91 3.66 11.82
CA PRO A 36 -27.12 4.04 12.99
C PRO A 36 -25.64 3.71 12.79
N GLU A 37 -24.75 4.51 13.37
CA GLU A 37 -23.30 4.36 13.21
C GLU A 37 -22.79 2.94 13.55
N LEU A 38 -23.29 2.35 14.64
CA LEU A 38 -22.94 0.98 15.03
C LEU A 38 -23.28 -0.06 13.93
N GLN A 39 -24.35 0.15 13.16
CA GLN A 39 -24.71 -0.76 12.08
C GLN A 39 -23.74 -0.64 10.90
N TYR A 40 -23.30 0.58 10.56
CA TYR A 40 -22.26 0.77 9.56
C TYR A 40 -20.93 0.13 9.99
N GLN A 41 -20.54 0.27 11.27
CA GLN A 41 -19.34 -0.38 11.80
C GLN A 41 -19.44 -1.92 11.74
N LYS A 42 -20.61 -2.48 12.03
CA LYS A 42 -20.82 -3.93 11.91
C LYS A 42 -20.77 -4.41 10.46
N LEU A 43 -21.37 -3.65 9.53
CA LEU A 43 -21.26 -3.93 8.10
C LEU A 43 -19.80 -3.89 7.63
N TRP A 44 -19.05 -2.86 8.02
CA TRP A 44 -17.63 -2.76 7.71
C TRP A 44 -16.78 -3.88 8.33
N LYS A 45 -17.15 -4.38 9.51
CA LYS A 45 -16.52 -5.59 10.06
C LYS A 45 -16.77 -6.82 9.17
N GLY A 46 -17.95 -6.94 8.58
CA GLY A 46 -18.23 -7.96 7.55
C GLY A 46 -17.34 -7.80 6.31
N LEU A 47 -17.24 -6.58 5.76
CA LEU A 47 -16.39 -6.29 4.59
C LEU A 47 -14.91 -6.50 4.87
N PHE A 48 -14.45 -6.18 6.08
CA PHE A 48 -13.09 -6.48 6.54
C PHE A 48 -12.79 -7.97 6.46
N TYR A 49 -13.71 -8.83 6.94
CA TYR A 49 -13.51 -10.28 6.83
C TYR A 49 -13.67 -10.82 5.41
N ALA A 50 -14.48 -10.18 4.56
CA ALA A 50 -14.51 -10.52 3.14
C ALA A 50 -13.13 -10.35 2.50
N MET A 51 -12.45 -9.22 2.76
CA MET A 51 -11.07 -9.00 2.30
C MET A 51 -10.07 -9.92 3.01
N TRP A 52 -10.28 -10.20 4.30
CA TRP A 52 -9.43 -11.11 5.08
C TRP A 52 -9.36 -12.51 4.47
N HIS A 53 -10.50 -13.06 4.02
CA HIS A 53 -10.62 -14.39 3.42
C HIS A 53 -10.29 -14.43 1.92
N CYS A 54 -9.94 -13.30 1.31
CA CYS A 54 -9.52 -13.26 -0.09
C CYS A 54 -8.01 -13.47 -0.20
N ASP A 55 -7.57 -14.67 -0.60
CA ASP A 55 -6.16 -15.08 -0.54
C ASP A 55 -5.44 -15.00 -1.91
N LYS A 56 -6.16 -15.05 -3.03
CA LYS A 56 -5.56 -14.94 -4.37
C LYS A 56 -5.32 -13.47 -4.76
N PRO A 57 -4.17 -13.12 -5.40
CA PRO A 57 -3.82 -11.73 -5.73
C PRO A 57 -4.83 -11.00 -6.63
N ILE A 58 -5.24 -11.59 -7.77
CA ILE A 58 -6.18 -10.95 -8.71
C ILE A 58 -7.56 -10.73 -8.04
N PRO A 59 -8.17 -11.73 -7.37
CA PRO A 59 -9.38 -11.51 -6.58
C PRO A 59 -9.25 -10.44 -5.49
N GLN A 60 -8.08 -10.26 -4.86
CA GLN A 60 -7.89 -9.19 -3.88
C GLN A 60 -7.97 -7.81 -4.55
N GLN A 61 -7.38 -7.64 -5.73
CA GLN A 61 -7.43 -6.39 -6.49
C GLN A 61 -8.87 -6.05 -6.88
N HIS A 62 -9.57 -7.02 -7.49
CA HIS A 62 -10.96 -6.86 -7.89
C HIS A 62 -11.87 -6.57 -6.69
N LEU A 63 -11.72 -7.31 -5.59
CA LEU A 63 -12.48 -7.05 -4.37
C LEU A 63 -12.21 -5.65 -3.80
N ALA A 64 -10.95 -5.19 -3.79
CA ALA A 64 -10.62 -3.85 -3.33
C ALA A 64 -11.26 -2.75 -4.21
N LEU A 65 -11.34 -2.99 -5.52
CA LEU A 65 -12.04 -2.11 -6.46
C LEU A 65 -13.54 -2.11 -6.20
N GLN A 66 -14.18 -3.27 -6.08
CA GLN A 66 -15.61 -3.38 -5.75
C GLN A 66 -15.95 -2.68 -4.41
N LEU A 67 -15.11 -2.84 -3.39
CA LEU A 67 -15.27 -2.15 -2.11
C LEU A 67 -15.09 -0.63 -2.24
N GLY A 68 -14.16 -0.18 -3.09
CA GLY A 68 -14.00 1.23 -3.44
C GLY A 68 -15.24 1.79 -4.15
N GLU A 69 -15.78 1.05 -5.11
CA GLU A 69 -16.99 1.43 -5.87
C GLU A 69 -18.21 1.67 -4.98
N LEU A 70 -18.32 0.99 -3.83
CA LEU A 70 -19.37 1.27 -2.86
C LEU A 70 -19.36 2.74 -2.41
N TYR A 71 -18.19 3.38 -2.30
CA TYR A 71 -18.06 4.78 -1.87
C TYR A 71 -18.50 5.78 -2.93
N TYR A 72 -18.21 5.49 -4.19
CA TYR A 72 -18.63 6.33 -5.30
C TYR A 72 -20.16 6.26 -5.49
N ASN A 73 -20.70 5.05 -5.37
CA ASN A 73 -22.09 4.73 -5.69
C ASN A 73 -23.09 4.98 -4.55
N ILE A 74 -22.64 5.20 -3.31
CA ILE A 74 -23.53 5.41 -2.17
C ILE A 74 -24.12 6.84 -2.19
N PRO A 75 -25.39 7.03 -1.77
CA PRO A 75 -25.94 8.37 -1.58
C PRO A 75 -25.11 9.21 -0.62
N GLU A 76 -24.95 10.50 -0.93
CA GLU A 76 -24.17 11.47 -0.15
C GLU A 76 -24.49 11.45 1.35
N THR A 77 -25.78 11.39 1.70
CA THR A 77 -26.27 11.32 3.09
C THR A 77 -25.72 10.17 3.92
N LYS A 78 -25.27 9.09 3.26
CA LYS A 78 -24.73 7.88 3.90
C LYS A 78 -23.21 7.77 3.77
N PHE A 79 -22.59 8.58 2.92
CA PHE A 79 -21.16 8.54 2.62
C PHE A 79 -20.32 8.75 3.88
N ILE A 80 -20.54 9.85 4.61
CA ILE A 80 -19.74 10.17 5.81
C ILE A 80 -19.87 9.12 6.92
N PRO A 81 -21.07 8.66 7.32
CA PRO A 81 -21.20 7.57 8.29
C PRO A 81 -20.51 6.27 7.86
N PHE A 82 -20.59 5.93 6.56
CA PHE A 82 -19.95 4.74 6.01
C PHE A 82 -18.42 4.86 6.01
N PHE A 83 -17.89 6.02 5.60
CA PHE A 83 -16.46 6.34 5.62
C PHE A 83 -15.87 6.38 7.02
N ARG A 84 -16.60 6.96 7.99
CA ARG A 84 -16.21 6.92 9.40
C ARG A 84 -16.13 5.48 9.90
N ALA A 85 -17.16 4.66 9.60
CA ALA A 85 -17.21 3.28 10.05
C ALA A 85 -16.03 2.44 9.51
N PHE A 86 -15.60 2.69 8.26
CA PHE A 86 -14.39 2.09 7.70
C PHE A 86 -13.16 2.40 8.53
N TRP A 87 -12.88 3.68 8.78
CA TRP A 87 -11.70 4.05 9.55
C TRP A 87 -11.74 3.53 10.99
N VAL A 88 -12.91 3.52 11.64
CA VAL A 88 -13.09 2.91 12.96
C VAL A 88 -12.70 1.44 12.94
N VAL A 89 -13.17 0.68 11.94
CA VAL A 89 -12.87 -0.76 11.84
C VAL A 89 -11.40 -0.98 11.49
N ILE A 90 -10.88 -0.32 10.46
CA ILE A 90 -9.48 -0.49 10.03
C ILE A 90 -8.50 -0.15 11.15
N THR A 91 -8.69 0.98 11.85
CA THR A 91 -7.78 1.38 12.94
C THR A 91 -7.83 0.41 14.12
N ARG A 92 -9.00 -0.16 14.43
CA ARG A 92 -9.17 -1.13 15.51
C ARG A 92 -8.53 -2.49 15.17
N GLU A 93 -8.83 -3.05 14.01
CA GLU A 93 -8.40 -4.41 13.65
C GLU A 93 -6.94 -4.47 13.15
N TRP A 94 -6.32 -3.33 12.85
CA TRP A 94 -4.97 -3.30 12.25
C TRP A 94 -3.90 -4.01 13.08
N LYS A 95 -4.00 -3.95 14.41
CA LYS A 95 -3.01 -4.59 15.31
C LYS A 95 -3.07 -6.11 15.26
N ASP A 96 -4.22 -6.65 14.85
CA ASP A 96 -4.47 -8.09 14.74
C ASP A 96 -4.14 -8.61 13.33
N LEU A 97 -3.76 -7.74 12.39
CA LEU A 97 -3.29 -8.15 11.06
C LEU A 97 -1.89 -8.74 11.15
N ASP A 98 -1.76 -9.97 10.66
CA ASP A 98 -0.44 -10.57 10.44
C ASP A 98 0.23 -9.99 9.18
N LYS A 99 1.56 -10.12 9.13
CA LYS A 99 2.40 -9.54 8.07
C LYS A 99 2.00 -9.93 6.64
N TRP A 100 1.40 -11.11 6.43
CA TRP A 100 1.04 -11.60 5.10
C TRP A 100 -0.25 -10.97 4.57
N ARG A 101 -1.05 -10.34 5.44
CA ARG A 101 -2.30 -9.69 5.07
C ARG A 101 -2.18 -8.18 4.92
N VAL A 102 -1.08 -7.58 5.38
CA VAL A 102 -0.93 -6.11 5.40
C VAL A 102 -1.09 -5.50 4.00
N ASP A 103 -0.43 -6.07 2.99
CA ASP A 103 -0.38 -5.48 1.65
C ASP A 103 -1.75 -5.32 0.99
N LYS A 104 -2.61 -6.34 1.10
CA LYS A 104 -3.96 -6.26 0.54
C LYS A 104 -4.83 -5.21 1.25
N PHE A 105 -4.63 -5.00 2.56
CA PHE A 105 -5.32 -3.93 3.28
C PHE A 105 -4.74 -2.53 2.96
N LEU A 106 -3.45 -2.41 2.69
CA LEU A 106 -2.84 -1.18 2.18
C LEU A 106 -3.40 -0.84 0.78
N MET A 107 -3.53 -1.83 -0.10
CA MET A 107 -4.20 -1.66 -1.40
C MET A 107 -5.68 -1.26 -1.24
N LEU A 108 -6.42 -1.90 -0.33
CA LEU A 108 -7.81 -1.52 -0.03
C LEU A 108 -7.92 -0.05 0.40
N ILE A 109 -7.04 0.41 1.30
CA ILE A 109 -6.98 1.81 1.71
C ILE A 109 -6.77 2.73 0.49
N ARG A 110 -5.88 2.35 -0.43
CA ARG A 110 -5.60 3.11 -1.65
C ARG A 110 -6.83 3.22 -2.55
N LYS A 111 -7.52 2.11 -2.83
CA LYS A 111 -8.74 2.11 -3.67
C LYS A 111 -9.89 2.88 -3.02
N ILE A 112 -10.08 2.76 -1.71
CA ILE A 112 -11.10 3.51 -0.97
C ILE A 112 -10.79 5.01 -0.95
N LEU A 113 -9.52 5.39 -0.73
CA LEU A 113 -9.12 6.80 -0.79
C LEU A 113 -9.43 7.40 -2.17
N ASN A 114 -9.04 6.70 -3.24
CA ASN A 114 -9.30 7.12 -4.61
C ASN A 114 -10.80 7.35 -4.86
N LYS A 115 -11.65 6.34 -4.62
CA LYS A 115 -13.09 6.46 -4.87
C LYS A 115 -13.79 7.44 -3.91
N SER A 116 -13.25 7.65 -2.70
CA SER A 116 -13.72 8.71 -1.79
C SER A 116 -13.42 10.11 -2.31
N LEU A 117 -12.21 10.34 -2.85
CA LEU A 117 -11.86 11.59 -3.51
C LEU A 117 -12.68 11.80 -4.79
N ALA A 118 -12.92 10.74 -5.57
CA ALA A 118 -13.77 10.79 -6.76
C ALA A 118 -15.22 11.15 -6.41
N LYS A 119 -15.74 10.66 -5.28
CA LYS A 119 -17.04 11.05 -4.74
C LYS A 119 -17.10 12.54 -4.41
N LEU A 120 -16.07 13.07 -3.75
CA LEU A 120 -16.00 14.52 -3.46
C LEU A 120 -15.97 15.34 -4.76
N LYS A 121 -15.22 14.90 -5.77
CA LYS A 121 -15.18 15.54 -7.10
C LYS A 121 -16.55 15.51 -7.79
N SER A 122 -17.26 14.38 -7.73
CA SER A 122 -18.59 14.26 -8.37
C SER A 122 -19.66 15.13 -7.71
N GLU A 123 -19.48 15.47 -6.44
CA GLU A 123 -20.35 16.38 -5.68
C GLU A 123 -19.80 17.82 -5.67
N ASP A 124 -18.95 18.17 -6.63
CA ASP A 124 -18.33 19.50 -6.82
C ASP A 124 -17.68 20.07 -5.54
N TYR A 125 -17.06 19.18 -4.77
CA TYR A 125 -16.43 19.49 -3.49
C TYR A 125 -17.34 20.28 -2.53
N ASP A 126 -18.61 19.86 -2.42
CA ASP A 126 -19.57 20.46 -1.47
C ASP A 126 -18.90 20.75 -0.13
N ARG A 127 -19.12 21.98 0.36
CA ARG A 127 -18.37 22.51 1.50
C ARG A 127 -18.62 21.70 2.78
N ASP A 128 -19.86 21.33 3.03
CA ASP A 128 -20.24 20.62 4.25
C ASP A 128 -19.77 19.17 4.19
N LEU A 129 -19.86 18.54 3.02
CA LEU A 129 -19.34 17.20 2.76
C LEU A 129 -17.82 17.15 2.93
N LEU A 130 -17.10 18.09 2.32
CA LEU A 130 -15.65 18.21 2.38
C LEU A 130 -15.16 18.45 3.82
N GLU A 131 -15.83 19.32 4.58
CA GLU A 131 -15.46 19.58 5.98
C GLU A 131 -15.65 18.35 6.86
N LYS A 132 -16.77 17.62 6.71
CA LYS A 132 -17.00 16.35 7.41
C LYS A 132 -16.00 15.27 7.01
N TYR A 133 -15.61 15.21 5.73
CA TYR A 133 -14.60 14.28 5.24
C TYR A 133 -13.22 14.56 5.87
N ILE A 134 -12.79 15.83 5.87
CA ILE A 134 -11.55 16.30 6.51
C ILE A 134 -11.56 16.01 8.01
N GLN A 135 -12.71 16.19 8.66
CA GLN A 135 -12.89 15.87 10.07
C GLN A 135 -12.64 14.38 10.33
N VAL A 136 -13.25 13.48 9.55
CA VAL A 136 -13.02 12.02 9.70
C VAL A 136 -11.55 11.67 9.47
N LEU A 137 -10.87 12.25 8.47
CA LEU A 137 -9.44 12.01 8.28
C LEU A 137 -8.60 12.43 9.50
N SER A 138 -8.93 13.57 10.10
CA SER A 138 -8.21 14.12 11.26
C SER A 138 -8.50 13.36 12.56
N GLU A 139 -9.70 12.82 12.71
CA GLU A 139 -10.12 12.02 13.87
C GLU A 139 -9.54 10.60 13.86
N TYR A 140 -9.35 10.03 12.67
CA TYR A 140 -8.90 8.64 12.51
C TYR A 140 -7.52 8.57 11.86
N PRO A 141 -7.34 8.33 10.54
CA PRO A 141 -6.04 7.90 10.03
C PRO A 141 -4.92 8.95 10.15
N LEU A 142 -5.26 10.23 10.33
CA LEU A 142 -4.32 11.34 10.54
C LEU A 142 -4.42 11.93 11.97
N HIS A 143 -4.88 11.12 12.93
CA HIS A 143 -4.93 11.52 14.33
C HIS A 143 -3.52 11.72 14.91
N ILE A 144 -3.37 12.67 15.82
CA ILE A 144 -2.09 13.02 16.45
C ILE A 144 -1.52 11.91 17.34
N ASN A 145 -2.40 11.10 17.93
CA ASN A 145 -2.05 10.07 18.90
C ASN A 145 -1.87 8.70 18.25
N ASP A 146 -0.62 8.24 18.21
CA ASP A 146 -0.20 6.97 17.61
C ASP A 146 -0.59 5.72 18.42
N ILE A 147 -1.06 5.89 19.67
CA ILE A 147 -1.60 4.79 20.47
C ILE A 147 -2.95 4.33 19.91
N ILE A 148 -3.73 5.31 19.43
CA ILE A 148 -5.06 5.13 18.88
C ILE A 148 -4.95 4.62 17.43
N VAL A 149 -3.98 5.14 16.68
CA VAL A 149 -3.86 4.90 15.23
C VAL A 149 -2.51 4.31 14.89
N PRO A 150 -2.46 3.10 14.30
CA PRO A 150 -1.23 2.50 13.82
C PRO A 150 -0.50 3.43 12.83
N ARG A 151 0.78 3.72 13.11
CA ARG A 151 1.59 4.61 12.25
C ARG A 151 1.64 4.16 10.80
N THR A 152 1.62 2.86 10.54
CA THR A 152 1.65 2.30 9.18
C THR A 152 0.55 2.89 8.30
N ILE A 153 -0.66 3.08 8.86
CA ILE A 153 -1.78 3.70 8.13
C ILE A 153 -1.45 5.16 7.79
N THR A 154 -0.97 5.93 8.76
CA THR A 154 -0.63 7.35 8.55
C THR A 154 0.51 7.52 7.55
N TYR A 155 1.55 6.68 7.64
CA TYR A 155 2.67 6.67 6.69
C TYR A 155 2.21 6.31 5.28
N HIS A 156 1.40 5.26 5.15
CA HIS A 156 0.83 4.83 3.88
C HIS A 156 0.00 5.94 3.25
N LEU A 157 -0.89 6.60 4.01
CA LEU A 157 -1.62 7.74 3.50
C LEU A 157 -0.70 8.86 3.01
N CYS A 158 0.38 9.17 3.73
CA CYS A 158 1.34 10.17 3.26
C CYS A 158 1.98 9.78 1.92
N ASP A 159 2.20 8.50 1.68
CA ASP A 159 2.82 8.00 0.45
C ASP A 159 1.88 8.03 -0.75
N ILE A 160 0.59 7.77 -0.53
CA ILE A 160 -0.36 7.60 -1.64
C ILE A 160 -1.23 8.85 -1.92
N TYR A 161 -1.32 9.80 -0.99
CA TYR A 161 -2.37 10.84 -1.06
C TYR A 161 -2.25 11.74 -2.30
N THR A 162 -1.04 12.19 -2.63
CA THR A 162 -0.83 13.07 -3.80
C THR A 162 -1.02 12.33 -5.11
N ASP A 163 -0.63 11.05 -5.17
CA ASP A 163 -0.88 10.17 -6.32
C ASP A 163 -2.37 9.98 -6.58
N GLU A 164 -3.13 9.58 -5.56
CA GLU A 164 -4.57 9.32 -5.72
C GLU A 164 -5.35 10.61 -5.99
N LEU A 165 -4.93 11.74 -5.42
CA LEU A 165 -5.50 13.04 -5.74
C LEU A 165 -5.25 13.43 -7.20
N GLU A 166 -4.03 13.22 -7.71
CA GLU A 166 -3.69 13.47 -9.12
C GLU A 166 -4.53 12.60 -10.06
N LYS A 167 -4.60 11.29 -9.78
CA LYS A 167 -5.41 10.33 -10.54
C LYS A 167 -6.88 10.78 -10.62
N VAL A 168 -7.47 11.19 -9.49
CA VAL A 168 -8.87 11.62 -9.46
C VAL A 168 -9.08 12.98 -10.14
N MET A 169 -8.19 13.95 -9.95
CA MET A 169 -8.32 15.25 -10.60
C MET A 169 -8.33 15.10 -12.12
N PHE A 170 -7.41 14.31 -12.66
CA PHE A 170 -7.21 14.16 -14.10
C PHE A 170 -7.87 12.92 -14.72
N SER A 171 -8.74 12.24 -13.98
CA SER A 171 -9.50 11.07 -14.45
C SER A 171 -10.14 11.32 -15.82
N GLY A 172 -9.88 10.44 -16.80
CA GLY A 172 -10.42 10.55 -18.17
C GLY A 172 -9.63 11.47 -19.12
N LEU A 173 -8.49 12.01 -18.67
CA LEU A 173 -7.51 12.65 -19.55
C LEU A 173 -6.46 11.62 -20.02
N PRO A 174 -5.79 11.84 -21.19
CA PRO A 174 -4.72 10.96 -21.65
C PRO A 174 -3.65 10.74 -20.57
N GLY A 175 -3.31 9.47 -20.33
CA GLY A 175 -2.36 9.04 -19.29
C GLY A 175 -2.95 8.96 -17.87
N PHE A 176 -4.27 9.09 -17.72
CA PHE A 176 -5.01 8.92 -16.46
C PHE A 176 -6.23 8.02 -16.65
N GLU A 177 -6.04 6.96 -17.44
CA GLU A 177 -7.02 5.91 -17.67
C GLU A 177 -7.18 5.08 -16.39
N GLU A 178 -8.38 4.54 -16.17
CA GLU A 178 -8.64 3.65 -15.04
C GLU A 178 -7.88 2.34 -15.28
N GLU A 179 -7.20 1.82 -14.25
CA GLU A 179 -6.53 0.51 -14.33
C GLU A 179 -7.56 -0.54 -14.78
N GLU A 180 -7.35 -1.15 -15.94
CA GLU A 180 -8.21 -2.22 -16.45
C GLU A 180 -8.08 -3.46 -15.54
N ASP A 181 -9.22 -4.06 -15.20
CA ASP A 181 -9.27 -5.30 -14.43
C ASP A 181 -8.69 -6.43 -15.31
N TYR A 182 -7.57 -7.02 -14.90
CA TYR A 182 -7.14 -8.31 -15.45
C TYR A 182 -8.19 -9.36 -15.06
N GLU A 183 -9.02 -9.77 -16.02
CA GLU A 183 -10.00 -10.84 -15.81
C GLU A 183 -9.25 -12.15 -15.48
N GLU A 184 -9.69 -12.85 -14.42
CA GLU A 184 -9.27 -14.24 -14.19
C GLU A 184 -9.75 -15.09 -15.38
N GLU A 185 -8.84 -15.70 -16.14
CA GLU A 185 -9.21 -16.92 -16.87
C GLU A 185 -9.55 -17.97 -15.81
N ASP A 186 -10.85 -18.19 -15.59
CA ASP A 186 -11.34 -19.19 -14.65
C ASP A 186 -10.75 -20.57 -15.02
N GLU A 187 -9.77 -21.05 -14.23
CA GLU A 187 -9.39 -22.46 -14.23
C GLU A 187 -10.63 -23.29 -13.86
N VAL A 188 -11.27 -23.84 -14.89
CA VAL A 188 -12.41 -24.73 -14.77
C VAL A 188 -11.96 -25.95 -13.96
N SER A 189 -12.32 -25.98 -12.67
CA SER A 189 -12.03 -27.13 -11.81
C SER A 189 -12.69 -28.37 -12.40
N ALA A 190 -11.86 -29.29 -12.92
CA ALA A 190 -12.32 -30.54 -13.49
C ALA A 190 -13.22 -31.31 -12.50
N PRO A 191 -14.37 -31.87 -12.93
CA PRO A 191 -15.21 -32.66 -12.04
C PRO A 191 -14.49 -33.91 -11.56
N ILE A 192 -14.37 -34.07 -10.25
CA ILE A 192 -13.93 -35.32 -9.63
C ILE A 192 -14.99 -36.39 -9.94
N GLU A 193 -14.71 -37.29 -10.89
CA GLU A 193 -15.52 -38.49 -11.11
C GLU A 193 -15.43 -39.40 -9.89
N LYS A 194 -16.57 -39.55 -9.20
CA LYS A 194 -16.76 -40.65 -8.24
C LYS A 194 -16.82 -41.97 -9.01
N LYS A 195 -15.71 -42.70 -9.05
CA LYS A 195 -15.72 -44.11 -9.48
C LYS A 195 -16.21 -44.98 -8.33
N THR A 196 -17.42 -45.51 -8.48
CA THR A 196 -18.00 -46.57 -7.66
C THR A 196 -17.18 -47.86 -7.79
N ARG A 197 -17.10 -48.59 -6.67
CA ARG A 197 -16.56 -49.95 -6.55
C ARG A 197 -17.16 -50.89 -7.59
N ASP A 198 -16.33 -51.80 -8.09
CA ASP A 198 -16.69 -53.22 -8.22
C ASP A 198 -15.45 -54.09 -7.97
N THR A 199 -15.71 -55.20 -7.29
CA THR A 199 -14.82 -56.26 -6.82
C THR A 199 -14.48 -57.26 -7.92
N ASP A 200 -13.23 -57.78 -7.96
CA ASP A 200 -12.98 -59.23 -8.01
C ASP A 200 -11.49 -59.62 -7.86
N ASN A 201 -11.30 -60.78 -7.24
CA ASN A 201 -10.05 -61.47 -6.85
C ASN A 201 -9.09 -61.81 -8.01
N SER A 202 -7.77 -61.81 -7.74
CA SER A 202 -6.96 -63.04 -7.61
C SER A 202 -5.46 -62.76 -7.42
N ASP A 203 -4.91 -63.53 -6.48
CA ASP A 203 -3.53 -63.95 -6.18
C ASP A 203 -2.34 -63.62 -7.10
N ASP A 204 -1.21 -63.49 -6.40
CA ASP A 204 0.16 -63.96 -6.71
C ASP A 204 1.29 -62.95 -6.98
N GLU A 205 2.31 -63.14 -6.13
CA GLU A 205 3.74 -63.06 -6.34
C GLU A 205 4.47 -61.70 -6.32
N ALA A 206 5.58 -61.75 -5.61
CA ALA A 206 6.48 -60.68 -5.30
C ALA A 206 7.40 -60.38 -6.49
N SER A 207 7.69 -59.10 -6.73
CA SER A 207 8.96 -58.71 -7.32
C SER A 207 9.28 -57.26 -6.99
N ASP A 208 10.37 -57.09 -6.25
CA ASP A 208 11.18 -55.87 -6.21
C ASP A 208 11.47 -55.38 -7.63
N THR A 209 11.17 -54.13 -7.93
CA THR A 209 11.92 -53.35 -8.92
C THR A 209 11.61 -51.86 -8.74
N ASP A 210 12.54 -51.15 -8.11
CA ASP A 210 12.79 -49.75 -8.46
C ASP A 210 13.10 -49.66 -9.96
N PRO A 211 12.62 -48.59 -10.61
CA PRO A 211 13.52 -47.92 -11.54
C PRO A 211 13.52 -46.41 -11.28
N GLU A 212 14.74 -45.91 -11.13
CA GLU A 212 15.09 -44.52 -11.37
C GLU A 212 14.72 -44.07 -12.80
N THR A 213 14.69 -42.74 -12.94
CA THR A 213 14.86 -41.93 -14.17
C THR A 213 13.59 -41.59 -14.96
N SER A 214 13.28 -40.29 -15.00
CA SER A 214 13.38 -39.52 -16.25
C SER A 214 13.19 -38.03 -15.94
N ASP A 215 14.24 -37.28 -16.22
CA ASP A 215 14.18 -35.86 -16.49
C ASP A 215 13.22 -35.62 -17.66
N GLU A 216 12.17 -34.84 -17.44
CA GLU A 216 11.47 -34.15 -18.51
C GLU A 216 11.60 -32.65 -18.23
N GLU A 217 12.55 -32.04 -18.96
CA GLU A 217 12.67 -30.61 -19.19
C GLU A 217 11.39 -30.15 -19.91
N ASP A 218 10.46 -29.53 -19.19
CA ASP A 218 9.33 -28.82 -19.79
C ASP A 218 9.81 -27.41 -20.19
N GLU A 219 10.23 -27.30 -21.46
CA GLU A 219 10.43 -26.03 -22.16
C GLU A 219 9.06 -25.33 -22.34
N GLY A 220 8.58 -24.73 -21.26
CA GLY A 220 7.50 -23.74 -21.30
C GLY A 220 8.03 -22.43 -21.85
N GLU A 221 7.97 -22.29 -23.17
CA GLU A 221 8.23 -21.05 -23.91
C GLU A 221 7.20 -19.98 -23.46
N ASN A 222 7.53 -19.25 -22.39
CA ASN A 222 6.79 -18.08 -21.94
C ASN A 222 7.01 -16.97 -22.98
N THR A 223 6.12 -16.90 -23.97
CA THR A 223 5.97 -15.69 -24.78
C THR A 223 5.35 -14.62 -23.87
N GLU A 224 6.22 -13.89 -23.17
CA GLU A 224 5.94 -12.62 -22.54
C GLU A 224 5.48 -11.65 -23.64
N ASN A 225 4.17 -11.60 -23.87
CA ASN A 225 3.58 -10.57 -24.70
C ASN A 225 3.38 -9.34 -23.82
N GLU A 226 4.49 -8.73 -23.40
CA GLU A 226 4.50 -7.34 -22.92
C GLU A 226 4.16 -6.44 -24.11
N SER A 227 2.87 -6.22 -24.34
CA SER A 227 2.43 -5.11 -25.16
C SER A 227 2.73 -3.82 -24.37
N GLU A 228 3.97 -3.36 -24.45
CA GLU A 228 4.32 -1.99 -24.14
C GLU A 228 3.47 -1.09 -25.05
N GLU A 229 2.36 -0.57 -24.52
CA GLU A 229 1.58 0.44 -25.22
C GLU A 229 2.47 1.66 -25.41
N GLU A 230 2.91 1.91 -26.66
CA GLU A 230 3.67 3.11 -26.97
C GLU A 230 2.87 4.34 -26.53
N PRO A 231 3.47 5.28 -25.77
CA PRO A 231 2.76 6.46 -25.31
C PRO A 231 2.22 7.24 -26.51
N ILE A 232 0.91 7.49 -26.52
CA ILE A 232 0.21 8.25 -27.56
C ILE A 232 0.97 9.56 -27.80
N LYS A 233 1.62 9.69 -28.95
CA LYS A 233 2.34 10.91 -29.36
C LYS A 233 1.33 11.99 -29.69
N LEU A 234 1.00 12.82 -28.70
CA LEU A 234 0.18 14.01 -28.87
C LEU A 234 0.91 15.07 -29.70
N SER A 235 0.17 15.80 -30.53
CA SER A 235 0.68 16.98 -31.22
C SER A 235 0.93 18.13 -30.21
N ALA A 236 1.79 19.08 -30.56
CA ALA A 236 2.08 20.24 -29.71
C ALA A 236 0.82 21.07 -29.36
N GLU A 237 -0.18 21.06 -30.24
CA GLU A 237 -1.48 21.72 -30.02
C GLU A 237 -2.31 20.96 -28.97
N GLU A 238 -2.36 19.63 -29.06
CA GLU A 238 -3.05 18.76 -28.10
C GLU A 238 -2.40 18.82 -26.71
N GLU A 239 -1.06 18.84 -26.63
CA GLU A 239 -0.34 19.02 -25.38
C GLU A 239 -0.66 20.38 -24.72
N THR A 240 -0.75 21.44 -25.53
CA THR A 240 -1.10 22.78 -25.05
C THR A 240 -2.55 22.83 -24.56
N ALA A 241 -3.48 22.18 -25.27
CA ALA A 241 -4.88 22.08 -24.86
C ALA A 241 -5.02 21.28 -23.55
N LEU A 242 -4.36 20.12 -23.47
CA LEU A 242 -4.34 19.28 -22.27
C LEU A 242 -3.80 20.04 -21.05
N TRP A 243 -2.72 20.81 -21.23
CA TRP A 243 -2.18 21.65 -20.17
C TRP A 243 -3.16 22.69 -19.67
N LYS A 244 -3.89 23.37 -20.59
CA LYS A 244 -4.92 24.35 -20.22
C LYS A 244 -6.04 23.70 -19.42
N THR A 245 -6.58 22.57 -19.88
CA THR A 245 -7.62 21.81 -19.17
C THR A 245 -7.15 21.39 -17.78
N LYS A 246 -5.92 20.87 -17.65
CA LYS A 246 -5.35 20.52 -16.34
C LYS A 246 -5.28 21.73 -15.40
N MET A 247 -4.90 22.91 -15.90
CA MET A 247 -4.85 24.13 -15.09
C MET A 247 -6.23 24.58 -14.61
N GLU A 248 -7.27 24.42 -15.43
CA GLU A 248 -8.65 24.74 -15.05
C GLU A 248 -9.13 23.80 -13.93
N ILE A 249 -8.94 22.50 -14.08
CA ILE A 249 -9.28 21.50 -13.05
C ILE A 249 -8.58 21.80 -11.72
N ILE A 250 -7.28 22.13 -11.78
CA ILE A 250 -6.50 22.49 -10.57
C ILE A 250 -7.08 23.72 -9.88
N HIS A 251 -7.53 24.72 -10.64
CA HIS A 251 -8.09 25.95 -10.09
C HIS A 251 -9.44 25.71 -9.39
N GLU A 252 -10.26 24.81 -9.92
CA GLU A 252 -11.55 24.44 -9.33
C GLU A 252 -11.40 23.53 -8.11
N THR A 253 -10.35 22.70 -8.07
CA THR A 253 -10.12 21.76 -6.97
C THR A 253 -9.63 22.47 -5.70
N PRO A 254 -10.26 22.30 -4.53
CA PRO A 254 -9.85 22.92 -3.28
C PRO A 254 -8.65 22.18 -2.63
N ILE A 255 -7.52 22.13 -3.32
CA ILE A 255 -6.33 21.36 -2.91
C ILE A 255 -5.80 21.80 -1.54
N ASP A 256 -5.77 23.11 -1.25
CA ASP A 256 -5.36 23.64 0.06
C ASP A 256 -6.20 23.06 1.21
N LYS A 257 -7.50 22.83 0.99
CA LYS A 257 -8.39 22.24 2.00
C LYS A 257 -8.16 20.74 2.12
N LEU A 258 -8.01 20.04 1.00
CA LEU A 258 -7.72 18.61 0.98
C LEU A 258 -6.38 18.29 1.65
N LEU A 259 -5.40 19.20 1.62
CA LEU A 259 -4.11 19.04 2.32
C LEU A 259 -4.12 19.49 3.78
N SER A 260 -5.18 20.18 4.22
CA SER A 260 -5.24 20.75 5.57
C SER A 260 -5.12 19.75 6.73
N PRO A 261 -5.62 18.50 6.67
CA PRO A 261 -5.38 17.51 7.72
C PRO A 261 -3.89 17.25 7.96
N PHE A 262 -3.10 17.13 6.89
CA PHE A 262 -1.65 16.88 6.97
C PHE A 262 -0.91 18.07 7.56
N VAL A 263 -1.32 19.29 7.21
CA VAL A 263 -0.74 20.52 7.76
C VAL A 263 -0.98 20.61 9.25
N SER A 264 -2.22 20.34 9.69
CA SER A 264 -2.59 20.31 11.11
C SER A 264 -1.81 19.23 11.87
N LEU A 265 -1.78 18.00 11.35
CA LEU A 265 -1.04 16.90 11.96
C LEU A 265 0.46 17.21 12.10
N LYS A 266 1.10 17.75 11.06
CA LYS A 266 2.52 18.13 11.11
C LYS A 266 2.78 19.23 12.14
N LYS A 267 1.88 20.21 12.25
CA LYS A 267 2.01 21.30 13.22
C LYS A 267 1.96 20.75 14.64
N ASP A 268 0.96 19.92 14.92
CA ASP A 268 0.61 19.56 16.29
C ASP A 268 1.38 18.34 16.81
N THR A 269 1.77 17.39 15.93
CA THR A 269 2.53 16.19 16.35
C THR A 269 3.85 16.57 17.02
N SER A 270 4.33 15.77 17.97
CA SER A 270 5.69 15.89 18.54
C SER A 270 6.69 14.97 17.82
N ASN A 271 6.21 14.01 17.02
CA ASN A 271 7.03 13.01 16.37
C ASN A 271 7.81 13.60 15.18
N LYS A 272 9.14 13.71 15.32
CA LYS A 272 10.02 14.28 14.29
C LYS A 272 10.03 13.49 12.97
N PRO A 273 10.19 12.14 12.97
CA PRO A 273 10.06 11.33 11.76
C PRO A 273 8.75 11.58 10.99
N LEU A 274 7.62 11.61 11.70
CA LEU A 274 6.31 11.84 11.07
C LEU A 274 6.22 13.24 10.46
N LYS A 275 6.74 14.28 11.14
CA LYS A 275 6.81 15.63 10.54
C LYS A 275 7.62 15.66 9.27
N LEU A 276 8.74 14.93 9.25
CA LEU A 276 9.62 14.86 8.08
C LEU A 276 8.89 14.15 6.93
N LYS A 277 8.27 13.00 7.20
CA LYS A 277 7.48 12.28 6.21
C LYS A 277 6.38 13.14 5.61
N ILE A 278 5.55 13.76 6.44
CA ILE A 278 4.46 14.63 5.96
C ILE A 278 5.03 15.78 5.11
N GLN A 279 6.15 16.36 5.54
CA GLN A 279 6.79 17.43 4.79
C GLN A 279 7.34 16.96 3.44
N GLU A 280 7.96 15.79 3.38
CA GLU A 280 8.66 15.31 2.19
C GLU A 280 7.74 14.63 1.18
N ALA A 281 6.86 13.73 1.66
CA ALA A 281 5.98 12.94 0.83
C ALA A 281 4.75 13.73 0.36
N VAL A 282 4.19 14.61 1.21
CA VAL A 282 2.94 15.32 0.89
C VAL A 282 3.19 16.79 0.60
N LEU A 283 3.70 17.55 1.57
CA LEU A 283 3.65 19.01 1.52
C LEU A 283 4.72 19.65 0.61
N ALA A 284 5.82 18.95 0.34
CA ALA A 284 6.87 19.37 -0.60
C ALA A 284 6.91 18.51 -1.87
N ASP A 285 5.83 17.81 -2.19
CA ASP A 285 5.70 17.11 -3.46
C ASP A 285 5.90 18.12 -4.61
N PRO A 286 6.78 17.84 -5.59
CA PRO A 286 7.04 18.72 -6.74
C PRO A 286 5.78 19.10 -7.53
N ARG A 287 4.76 18.23 -7.57
CA ARG A 287 3.48 18.46 -8.26
C ARG A 287 2.72 19.65 -7.67
N LEU A 288 2.76 19.85 -6.35
CA LEU A 288 2.09 20.99 -5.69
C LEU A 288 2.62 22.34 -6.19
N GLY A 289 3.91 22.41 -6.52
CA GLY A 289 4.52 23.59 -7.14
C GLY A 289 3.98 23.85 -8.54
N LYS A 290 3.79 22.79 -9.35
CA LYS A 290 3.17 22.87 -10.68
C LYS A 290 1.70 23.30 -10.60
N TRP A 291 0.99 22.82 -9.58
CA TRP A 291 -0.42 23.16 -9.32
C TRP A 291 -0.62 24.55 -8.72
N LYS A 292 0.45 25.34 -8.53
CA LYS A 292 0.43 26.70 -7.95
C LYS A 292 -0.26 26.79 -6.56
N VAL A 293 -0.42 25.65 -5.89
CA VAL A 293 -0.81 25.56 -4.48
C VAL A 293 0.29 26.25 -3.68
N LYS A 294 -0.05 27.00 -2.61
CA LYS A 294 0.96 27.70 -1.78
C LYS A 294 1.98 26.67 -1.31
N SER A 295 3.16 26.67 -1.94
CA SER A 295 4.20 25.71 -1.64
C SER A 295 4.53 25.74 -0.15
N TYR A 296 4.29 24.62 0.53
CA TYR A 296 4.85 24.37 1.86
C TYR A 296 6.33 24.06 1.65
N ARG A 297 7.11 25.10 1.34
CA ARG A 297 8.51 24.99 0.93
C ARG A 297 9.25 23.99 1.81
N LYS A 298 10.06 23.12 1.19
CA LYS A 298 11.05 22.29 1.90
C LYS A 298 11.78 23.20 2.89
N PRO A 299 11.91 22.83 4.17
CA PRO A 299 12.87 23.51 5.03
C PRO A 299 14.21 23.45 4.30
N LYS A 300 14.87 24.61 4.11
CA LYS A 300 16.21 24.64 3.52
C LYS A 300 17.06 23.63 4.31
N PRO A 301 17.81 22.73 3.65
CA PRO A 301 18.73 21.86 4.37
C PRO A 301 19.59 22.78 5.25
N LYS A 302 19.68 22.46 6.55
CA LYS A 302 20.48 23.27 7.47
C LYS A 302 21.87 23.40 6.85
N PRO A 303 22.42 24.62 6.72
CA PRO A 303 23.77 24.77 6.20
C PRO A 303 24.69 23.88 7.03
N LYS A 304 25.48 23.04 6.36
CA LYS A 304 26.47 22.19 7.04
C LYS A 304 27.32 23.09 7.95
N PRO A 305 27.62 22.69 9.20
CA PRO A 305 28.49 23.47 10.07
C PRO A 305 29.78 23.83 9.34
N LEU A 306 30.31 25.04 9.58
CA LEU A 306 31.50 25.54 8.89
C LEU A 306 32.68 24.55 8.94
N GLN A 307 32.80 23.85 10.08
CA GLN A 307 33.81 22.81 10.33
C GLN A 307 33.67 21.60 9.38
N VAL A 308 32.44 21.19 9.06
CA VAL A 308 32.15 20.09 8.13
C VAL A 308 32.48 20.52 6.71
N LEU A 309 32.13 21.74 6.32
CA LEU A 309 32.47 22.30 5.00
C LEU A 309 33.98 22.45 4.83
N GLN A 310 34.70 22.90 5.87
CA GLN A 310 36.15 23.01 5.88
C GLN A 310 36.83 21.64 5.76
N LYS A 311 36.33 20.62 6.49
CA LYS A 311 36.86 19.26 6.40
C LYS A 311 36.65 18.65 5.01
N GLN A 312 35.46 18.81 4.43
CA GLN A 312 35.16 18.33 3.08
C GLN A 312 36.01 19.03 2.01
N LEU A 313 36.21 20.35 2.14
CA LEU A 313 37.08 21.10 1.23
C LEU A 313 38.54 20.66 1.37
N TYR A 314 39.03 20.43 2.59
CA TYR A 314 40.38 19.93 2.84
C TYR A 314 40.61 18.54 2.24
N GLU A 315 39.66 17.61 2.41
CA GLU A 315 39.72 16.27 1.81
C GLU A 315 39.70 16.32 0.28
N GLN A 316 38.87 17.19 -0.32
CA GLN A 316 38.85 17.39 -1.77
C GLN A 316 40.16 17.98 -2.30
N ILE A 317 40.75 18.94 -1.59
CA ILE A 317 42.04 19.53 -1.96
C ILE A 317 43.16 18.50 -1.79
N LYS A 318 43.15 17.69 -0.72
CA LYS A 318 44.12 16.63 -0.47
C LYS A 318 44.04 15.55 -1.55
N TYR A 319 42.82 15.12 -1.92
CA TYR A 319 42.61 14.16 -3.01
C TYR A 319 43.13 14.69 -4.35
N LYS A 320 42.81 15.94 -4.69
CA LYS A 320 43.30 16.59 -5.93
C LYS A 320 44.82 16.79 -5.92
N LYS A 321 45.43 17.07 -4.77
CA LYS A 321 46.90 17.16 -4.64
C LYS A 321 47.57 15.80 -4.68
N GLY A 322 46.97 14.76 -4.10
CA GLY A 322 47.46 13.39 -4.20
C GLY A 322 47.48 12.91 -5.66
N LYS A 323 46.40 13.17 -6.39
CA LYS A 323 46.29 12.86 -7.83
C LYS A 323 47.19 13.71 -8.74
N ALA A 324 47.71 14.83 -8.25
CA ALA A 324 48.66 15.69 -8.97
C ALA A 324 50.13 15.40 -8.62
N VAL A 325 50.39 14.61 -7.58
CA VAL A 325 51.74 14.17 -7.17
C VAL A 325 52.04 12.78 -7.74
N THR A 326 51.03 11.94 -7.97
CA THR A 326 51.13 10.71 -8.75
C THR A 326 50.76 11.02 -10.22
N GLY A 327 51.63 11.75 -10.90
CA GLY A 327 51.62 11.74 -12.36
C GLY A 327 52.31 10.46 -12.81
N GLU A 328 51.56 9.38 -12.95
CA GLU A 328 52.03 8.18 -13.64
C GLU A 328 50.95 7.75 -14.63
N ASP A 329 51.43 7.63 -15.86
CA ASP A 329 50.74 7.24 -17.07
C ASP A 329 50.16 5.83 -16.94
N ASP A 330 48.95 5.64 -17.45
CA ASP A 330 48.44 4.33 -17.80
C ASP A 330 49.29 3.79 -18.97
N ASP A 331 50.17 2.81 -18.71
CA ASP A 331 50.54 1.80 -19.69
C ASP A 331 51.29 0.60 -19.07
N GLU A 332 50.91 -0.59 -19.55
CA GLU A 332 51.62 -1.89 -19.52
C GLU A 332 51.59 -2.80 -18.27
N LEU A 333 50.75 -3.84 -18.38
CA LEU A 333 51.12 -5.27 -18.45
C LEU A 333 52.05 -5.88 -17.36
N LYS A 334 51.48 -6.75 -16.51
CA LYS A 334 51.66 -8.23 -16.51
C LYS A 334 51.48 -8.86 -15.13
N ASP A 335 50.86 -10.03 -15.20
CA ASP A 335 50.89 -11.14 -14.26
C ASP A 335 52.27 -11.36 -13.62
N GLU A 336 52.27 -11.72 -12.33
CA GLU A 336 52.98 -12.90 -11.81
C GLU A 336 52.57 -13.12 -10.35
N ASP A 337 52.12 -14.35 -10.09
CA ASP A 337 51.90 -14.96 -8.79
C ASP A 337 53.18 -14.94 -7.95
N GLU A 338 53.07 -14.82 -6.63
CA GLU A 338 53.93 -15.58 -5.71
C GLU A 338 53.32 -15.61 -4.30
N ASP A 339 53.24 -16.85 -3.82
CA ASP A 339 52.73 -17.31 -2.54
C ASP A 339 53.61 -16.93 -1.33
N ASP A 340 53.07 -17.30 -0.17
CA ASP A 340 53.76 -17.73 1.05
C ASP A 340 54.05 -16.71 2.18
N ASP A 341 53.30 -17.00 3.26
CA ASP A 341 53.78 -17.30 4.60
C ASP A 341 53.76 -16.23 5.72
N ASP A 342 52.89 -16.55 6.67
CA ASP A 342 53.11 -16.63 8.12
C ASP A 342 53.62 -15.39 8.86
N GLU A 343 52.78 -14.86 9.76
CA GLU A 343 53.19 -14.87 11.17
C GLU A 343 52.02 -14.85 12.16
N VAL A 344 52.10 -15.86 13.03
CA VAL A 344 51.31 -16.18 14.22
C VAL A 344 51.56 -15.15 15.32
N ILE A 345 50.50 -14.64 15.97
CA ILE A 345 50.58 -14.22 17.39
C ILE A 345 49.35 -14.72 18.15
N SER A 346 49.66 -15.45 19.22
CA SER A 346 48.83 -16.15 20.20
C SER A 346 48.20 -15.25 21.28
N GLU A 347 47.01 -15.67 21.71
CA GLU A 347 46.48 -15.81 23.09
C GLU A 347 46.66 -14.69 24.15
N SER A 348 45.53 -14.30 24.75
CA SER A 348 45.34 -14.46 26.21
C SER A 348 43.85 -14.39 26.60
N GLU A 349 43.39 -15.46 27.25
CA GLU A 349 42.10 -15.63 27.92
C GLU A 349 41.96 -14.69 29.14
N ALA A 350 40.72 -14.32 29.47
CA ALA A 350 40.29 -14.11 30.85
C ALA A 350 38.78 -14.32 30.95
N ASP A 351 38.45 -15.49 31.48
CA ASP A 351 37.17 -15.95 31.98
C ASP A 351 36.75 -15.14 33.22
N ASN A 352 35.44 -14.94 33.41
CA ASN A 352 34.82 -14.82 34.73
C ASN A 352 33.30 -14.94 34.59
N SER A 353 32.82 -16.05 35.11
CA SER A 353 31.44 -16.44 35.34
C SER A 353 30.85 -15.81 36.60
N ASP A 354 29.53 -16.03 36.75
CA ASP A 354 28.72 -16.06 37.98
C ASP A 354 28.25 -14.68 38.52
N GLU A 355 27.00 -14.47 38.92
CA GLU A 355 25.98 -15.37 39.47
C GLU A 355 24.57 -14.71 39.43
N GLU A 356 23.57 -15.54 39.66
CA GLU A 356 22.11 -15.38 39.62
C GLU A 356 21.49 -14.37 40.63
N GLU A 357 20.24 -13.92 40.36
CA GLU A 357 19.09 -14.06 41.28
C GLU A 357 17.79 -13.48 40.67
N ASP A 358 16.85 -14.39 40.42
CA ASP A 358 15.40 -14.37 40.70
C ASP A 358 14.58 -13.07 40.69
N GLU A 359 13.48 -13.06 39.93
CA GLU A 359 12.16 -12.66 40.47
C GLU A 359 11.00 -13.17 39.60
N GLU A 360 10.22 -14.08 40.18
CA GLU A 360 8.91 -14.54 39.73
C GLU A 360 7.89 -13.39 39.68
N TRP A 361 7.03 -13.32 38.65
CA TRP A 361 5.71 -12.71 38.82
C TRP A 361 4.61 -13.41 38.02
N ASN A 362 3.57 -13.82 38.78
CA ASN A 362 2.39 -14.54 38.36
C ASN A 362 1.33 -13.67 37.67
N GLY A 363 0.76 -14.20 36.58
CA GLY A 363 -0.67 -14.35 36.29
C GLY A 363 -1.68 -13.21 36.49
N PHE A 364 -2.42 -12.87 35.43
CA PHE A 364 -3.88 -12.66 35.33
C PHE A 364 -4.17 -12.46 33.82
N GLY A 365 -5.15 -13.05 33.14
CA GLY A 365 -6.40 -13.67 33.56
C GLY A 365 -7.49 -13.14 32.60
N THR A 366 -7.88 -13.97 31.64
CA THR A 366 -8.95 -13.76 30.67
C THR A 366 -10.33 -13.83 31.35
N ILE A 367 -11.25 -12.91 31.02
CA ILE A 367 -12.70 -13.13 30.92
C ILE A 367 -13.22 -12.33 29.73
#